data_AF-A0A7W8CLJ2-F1
#
_entry.id   AF-A0A7W8CLJ2-F1
#
_cell.length_a   1.000
_cell.length_b   1.000
_cell.length_c   1.000
_cell.angle_alpha   90.00
_cell.angle_beta   90.00
_cell.angle_gamma   90.00
#
_symmetry.space_group_name_H-M   'P 1'
#
loop_
_entity.id
_entity.type
_entity.pdbx_description
1 polymer ?
#
loop_
_entity_poly.entity_id
_entity_poly.type
_entity_poly.pdbx_seq_one_letter_code
_entity_poly.pdbx_strand_id
1 'polypeptide(L)'
;MVGLIWGLWHVQVIALGPWYLLAFLAATVGMSIVLALLLHSRGAPDLLVAGTFHFLINIGLLVVLDEESGNAAPEIAFGVAALVVAGGAIAARYVYLRVR
;
A
#
# COMPACT_ATOMS: atom_id res chain seq x y z
N MET A 1 7.70 -9.27 2.64
CA MET A 1 8.99 -9.08 1.94
C MET A 1 8.85 -8.16 0.74
N VAL A 2 7.95 -8.45 -0.21
CA VAL A 2 7.81 -7.64 -1.44
C VAL A 2 7.60 -6.13 -1.17
N GLY A 3 6.77 -5.75 -0.19
CA GLY A 3 6.53 -4.34 0.13
C GLY A 3 7.76 -3.58 0.64
N LEU A 4 8.65 -4.25 1.38
CA LEU A 4 9.91 -3.64 1.83
C LEU A 4 10.87 -3.48 0.65
N ILE A 5 11.01 -4.52 -0.19
CA ILE A 5 11.88 -4.49 -1.37
C ILE A 5 11.41 -3.40 -2.34
N TRP A 6 10.11 -3.36 -2.61
CA TRP A 6 9.50 -2.37 -3.48
C TRP A 6 9.63 -0.96 -2.90
N GLY A 7 9.38 -0.77 -1.60
CA GLY A 7 9.56 0.53 -0.94
C GLY A 7 11.00 1.02 -1.01
N LEU A 8 11.98 0.18 -0.68
CA LEU A 8 13.40 0.53 -0.70
C LEU A 8 13.97 0.71 -2.13
N TRP A 9 13.30 0.18 -3.15
CA TRP A 9 13.65 0.45 -4.56
C TRP A 9 13.44 1.92 -4.93
N HIS A 10 12.58 2.66 -4.22
CA HIS A 10 12.33 4.09 -4.43
C HIS A 10 13.37 4.93 -3.70
N VAL A 11 14.62 4.87 -4.17
CA VAL A 11 15.76 5.54 -3.53
C VAL A 11 15.57 7.06 -3.36
N GLN A 12 14.78 7.70 -4.21
CA GLN A 12 14.43 9.12 -4.10
C GLN A 12 13.71 9.48 -2.79
N VAL A 13 12.94 8.54 -2.23
CA VAL A 13 12.17 8.77 -1.00
C VAL A 13 13.10 8.90 0.22
N ILE A 14 14.29 8.31 0.16
CA ILE A 14 15.30 8.41 1.23
C ILE A 14 15.74 9.87 1.42
N ALA A 15 15.76 10.67 0.34
CA ALA A 15 16.15 12.08 0.38
C ALA A 15 15.08 12.98 1.02
N LEU A 16 13.83 12.52 1.15
CA LEU A 16 12.72 13.27 1.76
C LEU A 16 12.71 13.21 3.29
N GLY A 17 13.70 12.52 3.88
CA GLY A 17 13.89 12.45 5.33
C GLY A 17 13.31 11.18 5.97
N PRO A 18 13.68 10.91 7.23
CA PRO A 18 13.39 9.63 7.88
C PRO A 18 11.89 9.39 8.10
N TRP A 19 11.12 10.43 8.41
CA TRP A 19 9.68 10.28 8.64
C TRP A 19 8.91 9.97 7.37
N TYR A 20 9.25 10.65 6.27
CA TYR A 20 8.68 10.35 4.97
C TYR A 20 9.01 8.90 4.57
N LEU A 21 10.29 8.49 4.69
CA LEU A 21 10.72 7.13 4.39
C LEU A 21 9.95 6.07 5.19
N LEU A 22 9.82 6.25 6.51
CA LEU A 22 9.11 5.30 7.36
C LEU A 22 7.61 5.21 7.00
N ALA A 23 6.99 6.35 6.73
CA ALA A 23 5.60 6.40 6.30
C ALA A 23 5.39 5.72 4.94
N PHE A 24 6.27 5.97 3.98
CA PHE A 24 6.26 5.32 2.68
C PHE A 24 6.46 3.82 2.78
N LEU A 25 7.41 3.36 3.60
CA LEU A 25 7.60 1.93 3.84
C LEU A 25 6.37 1.28 4.50
N ALA A 26 5.70 1.98 5.41
CA ALA A 26 4.44 1.52 5.98
C ALA A 26 3.36 1.39 4.91
N ALA A 27 3.25 2.39 4.01
CA ALA A 27 2.33 2.38 2.89
C ALA A 27 2.60 1.20 1.94
N THR A 28 3.84 1.01 1.48
CA THR A 28 4.19 -0.07 0.55
C THR A 28 4.00 -1.45 1.13
N VAL A 29 4.25 -1.64 2.43
CA VAL A 29 3.95 -2.89 3.14
C VAL A 29 2.44 -3.13 3.23
N GLY A 30 1.67 -2.14 3.68
CA GLY A 30 0.21 -2.25 3.79
C GLY A 30 -0.44 -2.57 2.44
N MET A 31 -0.08 -1.83 1.39
CA MET A 31 -0.56 -2.06 0.03
C MET A 31 -0.19 -3.45 -0.49
N SER A 32 1.03 -3.92 -0.24
CA SER A 32 1.46 -5.26 -0.67
C SER A 32 0.67 -6.38 0.00
N ILE A 33 0.28 -6.20 1.27
CA ILE A 33 -0.59 -7.15 1.98
C ILE A 33 -1.97 -7.19 1.32
N VAL A 34 -2.57 -6.03 1.08
CA VAL A 34 -3.89 -5.93 0.43
C VAL A 34 -3.85 -6.59 -0.95
N LEU A 35 -2.85 -6.24 -1.77
CA LEU A 35 -2.70 -6.83 -3.10
C LEU A 35 -2.49 -8.35 -3.03
N ALA A 36 -1.68 -8.85 -2.10
CA ALA A 36 -1.49 -10.30 -1.93
C ALA A 36 -2.81 -11.03 -1.60
N LEU A 37 -3.69 -10.42 -0.81
CA LEU A 37 -5.01 -10.97 -0.49
C LEU A 37 -5.96 -10.95 -1.70
N LEU A 38 -5.89 -9.89 -2.53
CA LEU A 38 -6.65 -9.77 -3.76
C LEU A 38 -6.21 -10.80 -4.81
N LEU A 39 -4.90 -11.01 -4.99
CA LEU A 39 -4.36 -12.01 -5.92
C LEU A 39 -4.74 -13.45 -5.54
N HIS A 40 -4.95 -13.73 -4.25
CA HIS A 40 -5.44 -15.03 -3.78
C HIS A 40 -6.96 -15.24 -3.98
N SER A 41 -7.68 -14.31 -4.60
CA SER A 41 -9.09 -14.48 -4.94
C SER A 41 -9.24 -15.10 -6.33
N ARG A 42 -10.00 -16.20 -6.43
CA ARG A 42 -10.16 -16.94 -7.69
C ARG A 42 -11.11 -16.17 -8.62
N GLY A 43 -10.62 -15.73 -9.78
CA GLY A 43 -11.50 -15.24 -10.86
C GLY A 43 -10.90 -14.27 -11.87
N ALA A 44 -9.80 -13.59 -11.57
CA ALA A 44 -9.18 -12.61 -12.47
C ALA A 44 -7.68 -12.88 -12.69
N PRO A 45 -7.11 -12.51 -13.86
CA PRO A 45 -5.67 -12.59 -14.09
C PRO A 45 -4.88 -11.69 -13.13
N ASP A 46 -3.82 -12.23 -12.52
CA ASP A 46 -2.99 -11.52 -11.52
C ASP A 46 -2.49 -10.16 -12.02
N LEU A 47 -2.04 -10.10 -13.28
CA LEU A 47 -1.54 -8.87 -13.89
C LEU A 47 -2.62 -7.79 -13.97
N LEU A 48 -3.86 -8.17 -14.29
CA LEU A 48 -4.96 -7.22 -14.40
C LEU A 48 -5.33 -6.67 -13.02
N VAL A 49 -5.37 -7.54 -11.99
CA VAL A 49 -5.65 -7.14 -10.61
C VAL A 49 -4.56 -6.21 -10.07
N ALA A 50 -3.29 -6.61 -10.21
CA ALA A 50 -2.16 -5.82 -9.74
C ALA A 50 -2.05 -4.48 -10.49
N GLY A 51 -2.18 -4.49 -11.82
CA GLY A 51 -2.13 -3.28 -12.63
C GLY A 51 -3.26 -2.31 -12.28
N THR A 52 -4.48 -2.80 -12.12
CA THR A 52 -5.64 -1.97 -11.75
C THR A 52 -5.49 -1.40 -10.34
N PHE A 53 -5.09 -2.24 -9.37
CA PHE A 53 -4.84 -1.78 -8.01
C PHE A 53 -3.80 -0.66 -7.97
N HIS A 54 -2.66 -0.87 -8.63
CA HIS A 54 -1.59 0.11 -8.68
C HIS A 54 -2.01 1.40 -9.38
N PHE A 55 -2.73 1.30 -10.50
CA PHE A 55 -3.28 2.45 -11.21
C PHE A 55 -4.22 3.27 -10.32
N LEU A 56 -5.17 2.62 -9.64
CA LEU A 56 -6.13 3.31 -8.77
C LEU A 56 -5.47 4.01 -7.57
N ILE A 57 -4.46 3.36 -6.96
CA ILE A 57 -3.66 4.00 -5.91
C ILE A 57 -2.98 5.25 -6.45
N ASN A 58 -2.28 5.17 -7.59
CA ASN A 58 -1.59 6.33 -8.15
C ASN A 58 -2.53 7.48 -8.52
N ILE A 59 -3.72 7.18 -9.04
CA ILE A 59 -4.75 8.20 -9.28
C ILE A 59 -5.20 8.84 -7.96
N GLY A 60 -5.39 8.05 -6.91
CA GLY A 60 -5.72 8.57 -5.58
C GLY A 60 -4.63 9.48 -5.00
N LEU A 61 -3.37 9.05 -5.09
CA LEU A 61 -2.21 9.84 -4.64
C LEU A 61 -2.12 11.16 -5.42
N LEU A 62 -2.20 11.10 -6.76
CA LEU A 62 -2.13 12.28 -7.63
C LEU A 62 -3.22 13.32 -7.33
N VAL A 63 -4.42 12.88 -6.94
CA VAL A 63 -5.56 13.76 -6.67
C VAL A 63 -5.55 14.31 -5.24
N VAL A 64 -4.99 13.57 -4.27
CA VAL A 64 -5.18 13.86 -2.83
C VAL A 64 -3.89 14.26 -2.12
N LEU A 65 -2.74 13.73 -2.52
CA LEU A 65 -1.46 14.00 -1.86
C LEU A 65 -0.61 15.02 -2.64
N ASP A 66 -0.06 15.98 -1.89
CA ASP A 66 0.98 16.89 -2.37
C ASP A 66 2.37 16.30 -2.10
N GLU A 67 2.78 15.37 -2.97
CA GLU A 67 4.08 14.68 -2.87
C GLU A 67 5.27 15.60 -3.22
N GLU A 68 5.06 16.61 -4.07
CA GLU A 68 6.13 17.49 -4.55
C GLU A 68 6.67 18.43 -3.46
N SER A 69 5.85 18.73 -2.44
CA SER A 69 6.26 19.55 -1.31
C SER A 69 7.33 18.93 -0.41
N GLY A 70 7.52 17.61 -0.47
CA GLY A 70 8.37 16.85 0.46
C GLY A 70 7.85 16.83 1.91
N ASN A 71 6.64 17.33 2.17
CA ASN A 71 6.01 17.28 3.48
C ASN A 71 5.64 15.83 3.84
N ALA A 72 6.11 15.35 4.99
CA ALA A 72 5.83 13.98 5.44
C ALA A 72 4.39 13.77 5.95
N ALA A 73 3.65 14.82 6.32
CA ALA A 73 2.34 14.66 6.97
C ALA A 73 1.30 13.92 6.09
N PRO A 74 1.13 14.25 4.79
CA PRO A 74 0.22 13.50 3.91
C PRO A 74 0.65 12.04 3.75
N GLU A 75 1.96 11.78 3.60
CA GLU A 75 2.50 10.43 3.47
C GLU A 75 2.28 9.61 4.75
N ILE A 76 2.45 10.22 5.93
CA ILE A 76 2.15 9.58 7.22
C ILE A 76 0.68 9.17 7.30
N ALA A 77 -0.23 10.07 6.91
CA ALA A 77 -1.65 9.76 6.90
C ALA A 77 -1.97 8.59 5.93
N PHE A 78 -1.34 8.59 4.75
CA PHE A 78 -1.49 7.52 3.78
C PHE A 78 -0.92 6.18 4.27
N GLY A 79 0.28 6.17 4.83
CA GLY A 79 0.90 4.97 5.41
C GLY A 79 0.08 4.37 6.54
N VAL A 80 -0.45 5.21 7.44
CA VAL A 80 -1.37 4.76 8.50
C VAL A 80 -2.65 4.18 7.90
N ALA A 81 -3.27 4.86 6.93
CA ALA A 81 -4.47 4.37 6.27
C ALA A 81 -4.25 3.02 5.57
N ALA A 82 -3.12 2.85 4.87
CA ALA A 82 -2.75 1.61 4.21
C ALA A 82 -2.60 0.45 5.22
N LEU A 83 -1.98 0.68 6.38
CA LEU A 83 -1.86 -0.32 7.44
C LEU A 83 -3.21 -0.68 8.07
N VAL A 84 -4.08 0.31 8.31
CA VAL A 84 -5.43 0.10 8.85
C VAL A 84 -6.25 -0.76 7.89
N VAL A 85 -6.23 -0.43 6.59
CA VAL A 85 -6.92 -1.21 5.56
C VAL A 85 -6.35 -2.63 5.45
N ALA A 86 -5.02 -2.78 5.49
CA ALA A 86 -4.37 -4.09 5.47
C ALA A 86 -4.78 -4.95 6.68
N GLY A 87 -4.77 -4.39 7.88
CA GLY A 87 -5.22 -5.06 9.10
C GLY A 87 -6.69 -5.46 9.02
N GLY A 88 -7.55 -4.58 8.53
CA GLY A 88 -8.96 -4.87 8.29
C GLY A 88 -9.17 -5.98 7.26
N ALA A 89 -8.42 -5.99 6.17
CA ALA A 89 -8.47 -7.02 5.13
C ALA A 89 -8.03 -8.39 5.65
N ILE A 90 -6.96 -8.44 6.46
CA ILE A 90 -6.52 -9.66 7.14
C ILE A 90 -7.63 -10.17 8.08
N ALA A 91 -8.18 -9.29 8.93
CA ALA A 91 -9.23 -9.65 9.87
C ALA A 91 -10.48 -10.19 9.16
N ALA A 92 -10.92 -9.52 8.09
CA ALA A 92 -12.05 -9.95 7.28
C ALA A 92 -11.79 -11.33 6.63
N ARG A 93 -10.60 -11.54 6.07
CA ARG A 93 -10.22 -12.84 5.49
C ARG A 93 -10.19 -13.94 6.53
N TYR A 94 -9.66 -13.65 7.72
CA TYR A 94 -9.61 -14.59 8.83
C TYR A 94 -11.01 -15.01 9.31
N VAL A 95 -11.93 -14.05 9.47
CA VAL A 95 -13.33 -14.33 9.83
C VAL A 95 -14.01 -15.18 8.76
N TYR A 96 -13.84 -14.83 7.48
CA TYR A 96 -14.41 -15.59 6.36
C TYR A 96 -13.97 -17.06 6.34
N LEU A 97 -12.68 -17.32 6.62
CA LEU A 97 -12.13 -18.68 6.68
C LEU A 97 -12.56 -19.48 7.91
N ARG A 98 -13.04 -18.83 8.98
CA ARG A 98 -13.55 -19.53 10.18
C ARG A 98 -15.02 -19.92 10.08
N VAL A 99 -15.80 -19.22 9.25
CA VAL A 99 -17.24 -19.44 9.10
C VAL A 99 -17.54 -20.44 7.97
N ARG A 100 -16.55 -20.73 7.12
CA ARG A 100 -16.60 -21.79 6.10
C ARG A 100 -15.92 -23.06 6.58
#